data_AF-A0A914S1Y9-F1
#
_entry.id   AF-A0A914S1Y9-F1
#
_cell.length_a   1.000
_cell.length_b   1.000
_cell.length_c   1.000
_cell.angle_alpha   90.00
_cell.angle_beta   90.00
_cell.angle_gamma   90.00
#
_symmetry.space_group_name_H-M   'P 1'
#
loop_
_entity.id
_entity.type
_entity.pdbx_description
1 polymer ?
#
loop_
_entity_poly.entity_id
_entity_poly.type
_entity_poly.pdbx_seq_one_letter_code
_entity_poly.pdbx_strand_id
1 'polypeptide(L)'
;MFDPYTSGNDPVFYLLHSFVDYIWEMYRQRKQAKSRYDRESMYPADNQLCSSALHFGSAPMRPFEPKRSRRIITGHSRNDKVSNKIYYSLKYLFCDYSHGAPRCASMARIGGDCSGFVHGESVCFNGRCVNGRCVAAKSVRY
;
A
#
# COMPACT_ATOMS: atom_id res chain seq x y z
N MET A 1 -6.83 -24.05 3.23
CA MET A 1 -6.10 -23.46 2.08
C MET A 1 -6.65 -23.82 0.69
N PHE A 2 -6.98 -25.08 0.38
CA PHE A 2 -7.32 -25.51 -0.99
C PHE A 2 -8.72 -25.12 -1.49
N ASP A 3 -9.64 -24.76 -0.59
CA ASP A 3 -10.97 -24.26 -0.95
C ASP A 3 -10.93 -22.74 -1.18
N PRO A 4 -11.22 -22.25 -2.40
CA PRO A 4 -11.17 -20.81 -2.72
C PRO A 4 -12.09 -19.94 -1.88
N TYR A 5 -13.19 -20.47 -1.35
CA TYR A 5 -14.16 -19.69 -0.58
C TYR A 5 -13.72 -19.46 0.87
N THR A 6 -12.88 -20.35 1.41
CA THR A 6 -12.46 -20.32 2.81
C THR A 6 -10.95 -20.23 3.00
N SER A 7 -10.17 -20.23 1.90
CA SER A 7 -8.72 -20.20 1.93
C SER A 7 -8.16 -19.03 2.75
N GLY A 8 -8.83 -17.87 2.71
CA GLY A 8 -8.44 -16.67 3.45
C GLY A 8 -8.56 -16.77 4.98
N ASN A 9 -9.25 -17.80 5.51
CA ASN A 9 -9.36 -18.03 6.96
C ASN A 9 -8.10 -18.68 7.55
N ASP A 10 -7.25 -19.27 6.70
CA ASP A 10 -5.99 -19.90 7.10
C ASP A 10 -4.85 -18.87 7.04
N PRO A 11 -4.13 -18.56 8.14
CA PRO A 11 -3.07 -17.56 8.14
C PRO A 11 -1.94 -17.83 7.12
N VAL A 12 -1.71 -19.09 6.75
CA VAL A 12 -0.73 -19.47 5.72
C VAL A 12 -1.06 -18.82 4.37
N PHE A 13 -2.33 -18.54 4.10
CA PHE A 13 -2.79 -17.82 2.91
C PHE A 13 -2.02 -16.51 2.69
N TYR A 14 -1.83 -15.73 3.76
CA TYR A 14 -1.14 -14.43 3.67
C TYR A 14 0.35 -14.59 3.38
N LEU A 15 1.01 -15.60 3.95
CA LEU A 15 2.42 -15.89 3.68
C LEU A 15 2.61 -16.38 2.24
N LEU A 16 1.73 -17.29 1.77
CA LEU A 16 1.74 -17.75 0.38
C LEU A 16 1.55 -16.57 -0.58
N HIS A 17 0.49 -15.77 -0.39
CA HIS A 17 0.19 -14.68 -1.30
C HIS A 17 1.24 -13.57 -1.25
N SER A 18 1.89 -13.33 -0.10
CA SER A 18 3.04 -12.42 -0.01
C SER A 18 4.22 -12.93 -0.86
N PHE A 19 4.46 -14.25 -0.88
CA PHE A 19 5.50 -14.84 -1.72
C PHE A 19 5.15 -14.78 -3.21
N VAL A 20 3.88 -15.03 -3.58
CA VAL A 20 3.39 -14.87 -4.96
C VAL A 20 3.52 -13.42 -5.42
N ASP A 21 3.15 -12.46 -4.57
CA ASP A 21 3.30 -11.02 -4.83
C ASP A 21 4.77 -10.63 -4.99
N TYR A 22 5.67 -11.22 -4.20
CA TYR A 22 7.11 -11.03 -4.36
C TYR A 22 7.61 -11.53 -5.72
N ILE A 23 7.22 -12.73 -6.15
CA ILE A 23 7.58 -13.24 -7.49
C ILE A 23 7.02 -12.32 -8.59
N TRP A 24 5.77 -11.88 -8.45
CA TRP A 24 5.14 -10.97 -9.40
C TRP A 24 5.85 -9.62 -9.46
N GLU A 25 6.27 -9.08 -8.32
CA GLU A 25 7.04 -7.84 -8.25
C GLU A 25 8.42 -8.01 -8.90
N MET A 26 9.09 -9.15 -8.70
CA MET A 26 10.35 -9.46 -9.37
C MET A 26 10.18 -9.53 -10.90
N TYR A 27 9.09 -10.13 -11.39
CA TYR A 27 8.74 -10.11 -12.81
C TYR A 27 8.50 -8.68 -13.31
N ARG A 28 7.69 -7.89 -12.59
CA ARG A 28 7.37 -6.50 -12.92
C ARG A 28 8.63 -5.65 -13.02
N GLN A 29 9.55 -5.76 -12.06
CA GLN A 29 10.81 -5.01 -12.10
C GLN A 29 11.72 -5.45 -13.26
N ARG A 30 11.70 -6.72 -13.65
CA ARG A 30 12.55 -7.19 -14.75
C ARG A 30 11.99 -6.87 -16.14
N LYS A 31 10.66 -6.87 -16.29
CA LYS A 31 9.99 -6.75 -17.59
C LYS A 31 9.27 -5.42 -17.82
N GLN A 32 8.90 -4.72 -16.74
CA GLN A 32 8.06 -3.52 -16.77
C GLN A 32 8.68 -2.32 -16.01
N ALA A 33 10.00 -2.33 -15.73
CA ALA A 33 10.66 -1.27 -14.96
C ALA A 33 10.92 0.03 -15.72
N LYS A 34 10.85 0.03 -17.05
CA LYS A 34 11.28 1.18 -17.87
C LYS A 34 10.25 2.31 -17.93
N SER A 35 8.95 2.02 -17.95
CA SER A 35 7.92 3.07 -17.99
C SER A 35 6.58 2.63 -17.40
N ARG A 36 5.80 3.61 -16.93
CA ARG A 36 4.36 3.43 -16.66
C ARG A 36 3.62 2.93 -17.91
N TYR A 37 4.03 3.38 -19.09
CA TYR A 37 3.45 2.95 -20.35
C TYR A 37 3.60 1.43 -20.55
N ASP A 38 4.80 0.88 -20.32
CA ASP A 38 5.07 -0.56 -20.46
C ASP A 38 4.20 -1.40 -19.50
N ARG A 39 3.88 -0.84 -18.33
CA ARG A 39 3.02 -1.49 -17.32
C ARG A 39 1.56 -1.55 -17.76
N GLU A 40 1.08 -0.49 -18.41
CA GLU A 40 -0.31 -0.42 -18.89
C GLU A 40 -0.52 -1.17 -20.20
N SER A 41 0.48 -1.19 -21.08
CA SER A 41 0.41 -1.84 -22.38
C SER A 41 0.51 -3.36 -22.32
N MET A 42 1.14 -3.90 -21.28
CA MET A 42 1.29 -5.34 -21.08
C MET A 42 0.07 -6.02 -20.45
N TYR A 43 -0.91 -5.27 -19.95
CA TYR A 43 -2.18 -5.91 -19.55
C TYR A 43 -2.92 -6.41 -20.79
N PRO A 44 -3.45 -7.64 -20.80
CA PRO A 44 -4.19 -8.16 -21.95
C PRO A 44 -5.32 -7.23 -22.37
N ALA A 45 -5.60 -7.20 -23.67
CA ALA A 45 -6.80 -6.56 -24.18
C ALA A 45 -8.04 -7.28 -23.63
N ASP A 46 -9.09 -6.51 -23.36
CA ASP A 46 -10.35 -7.03 -22.83
C ASP A 46 -10.96 -7.98 -23.87
N ASN A 47 -11.05 -9.27 -23.54
CA ASN A 47 -11.61 -10.30 -24.42
C ASN A 47 -12.43 -11.31 -23.62
N GLN A 48 -13.75 -11.30 -23.82
CA GLN A 48 -14.68 -12.20 -23.11
C GLN A 48 -14.48 -13.68 -23.48
N LEU A 49 -13.90 -13.97 -24.65
CA LEU A 49 -13.57 -15.34 -25.06
C LEU A 49 -12.38 -15.91 -24.27
N CYS A 50 -11.53 -15.05 -23.70
CA CYS A 50 -10.33 -15.46 -22.97
C CYS A 50 -10.45 -15.31 -21.45
N SER A 51 -11.23 -14.33 -20.97
CA SER A 51 -11.41 -14.07 -19.55
C SER A 51 -12.75 -13.41 -19.26
N SER A 52 -13.28 -13.60 -18.05
CA SER A 52 -14.52 -12.91 -17.65
C SER A 52 -14.32 -11.40 -17.58
N ALA A 53 -15.41 -10.64 -17.76
CA ALA A 53 -15.37 -9.18 -17.71
C ALA A 53 -14.86 -8.60 -16.36
N LEU A 54 -14.86 -9.42 -15.30
CA LEU A 54 -14.28 -9.04 -13.99
C LEU A 54 -12.75 -8.93 -14.02
N HIS A 55 -12.10 -9.55 -15.00
CA HIS A 55 -10.65 -9.51 -15.21
C HIS A 55 -10.24 -8.47 -16.26
N PHE A 56 -11.15 -7.63 -16.72
CA PHE A 56 -10.82 -6.56 -17.66
C PHE A 56 -10.01 -5.46 -16.98
N GLY A 57 -9.17 -4.77 -17.75
CA GLY A 57 -8.24 -3.80 -17.18
C GLY A 57 -8.95 -2.65 -16.47
N SER A 58 -10.13 -2.29 -16.96
CA SER A 58 -11.00 -1.26 -16.41
C SER A 58 -11.96 -1.75 -15.32
N ALA A 59 -12.09 -3.06 -15.12
CA ALA A 59 -13.03 -3.64 -14.18
C ALA A 59 -12.63 -3.33 -12.72
N PRO A 60 -13.62 -3.06 -11.84
CA PRO A 60 -13.36 -2.88 -10.42
C PRO A 60 -12.95 -4.21 -9.77
N MET A 61 -11.94 -4.15 -8.91
CA MET A 61 -11.54 -5.29 -8.08
C MET A 61 -12.49 -5.42 -6.90
N ARG A 62 -13.57 -6.17 -7.08
CA ARG A 62 -14.58 -6.35 -6.04
C ARG A 62 -13.97 -7.02 -4.79
N PRO A 63 -14.37 -6.59 -3.57
CA PRO A 63 -15.22 -5.45 -3.22
C PRO A 63 -14.45 -4.11 -3.03
N PHE A 64 -13.18 -4.02 -3.42
CA PHE A 64 -12.24 -2.93 -3.13
C PHE A 64 -12.35 -1.71 -4.06
N GLU A 65 -13.56 -1.25 -4.35
CA GLU A 65 -13.75 -0.04 -5.15
C GLU A 65 -13.14 1.19 -4.48
N PRO A 66 -12.53 2.12 -5.24
CA PRO A 66 -12.52 2.25 -6.70
C PRO A 66 -11.31 1.60 -7.39
N LYS A 67 -10.62 0.62 -6.77
CA LYS A 67 -9.44 -0.01 -7.37
C LYS A 67 -9.83 -0.83 -8.61
N ARG A 68 -9.05 -0.69 -9.68
CA ARG A 68 -9.22 -1.40 -10.96
C ARG A 68 -8.01 -2.27 -11.26
N SER A 69 -8.20 -3.37 -11.99
CA SER A 69 -7.16 -4.36 -12.27
C SER A 69 -5.89 -3.75 -12.88
N ARG A 70 -6.02 -2.89 -13.90
CA ARG A 70 -4.87 -2.21 -14.53
C ARG A 70 -4.16 -1.23 -13.57
N ARG A 71 -4.88 -0.65 -12.61
CA ARG A 71 -4.34 0.37 -11.68
C ARG A 71 -3.41 -0.20 -10.61
N ILE A 72 -3.52 -1.49 -10.30
CA ILE A 72 -2.55 -2.17 -9.43
C ILE A 72 -1.21 -2.32 -10.15
N ILE A 73 -1.24 -2.63 -11.45
CA ILE A 73 -0.05 -2.88 -12.26
C ILE A 73 0.77 -1.63 -12.48
N THR A 74 0.11 -0.47 -12.63
CA THR A 74 0.75 0.85 -12.75
C THR A 74 1.38 1.34 -11.46
N GLY A 75 1.08 0.66 -10.35
CA GLY A 75 1.31 1.19 -9.01
C GLY A 75 0.41 2.41 -8.82
N HIS A 76 0.21 2.79 -7.57
CA HIS A 76 0.07 4.22 -7.36
C HIS A 76 1.39 4.84 -7.81
N SER A 77 1.27 5.88 -8.63
CA SER A 77 2.37 6.79 -8.87
C SER A 77 3.01 7.07 -7.50
N ARG A 78 4.21 6.53 -7.25
CA ARG A 78 5.07 7.06 -6.17
C ARG A 78 5.48 8.50 -6.51
N ASN A 79 5.15 8.95 -7.72
CA ASN A 79 5.17 10.34 -8.17
C ASN A 79 3.78 11.00 -8.06
N ASP A 80 2.87 10.52 -7.19
CA ASP A 80 2.08 11.51 -6.45
C ASP A 80 3.14 12.30 -5.69
N LYS A 81 3.68 13.33 -6.36
CA LYS A 81 4.35 14.44 -5.70
C LYS A 81 3.48 14.70 -4.51
N VAL A 82 4.01 14.36 -3.32
CA VAL A 82 3.53 14.70 -1.98
C VAL A 82 2.61 15.91 -2.11
N SER A 83 1.34 15.65 -2.44
CA SER A 83 0.38 16.73 -2.51
C SER A 83 -0.03 16.77 -1.06
N ASN A 84 0.39 17.84 -0.39
CA ASN A 84 0.11 18.10 1.03
C ASN A 84 -1.37 17.87 1.42
N LYS A 85 -2.27 17.67 0.44
CA LYS A 85 -3.69 17.30 0.58
C LYS A 85 -4.00 15.82 0.87
N ILE A 86 -3.29 14.82 0.34
CA ILE A 86 -3.64 13.41 0.60
C ILE A 86 -3.33 13.03 2.06
N TYR A 87 -2.33 13.69 2.66
CA TYR A 87 -1.88 13.51 4.04
C TYR A 87 -2.97 13.67 5.10
N TYR A 88 -3.99 14.49 4.83
CA TYR A 88 -5.10 14.69 5.77
C TYR A 88 -6.20 13.64 5.65
N SER A 89 -6.23 12.85 4.57
CA SER A 89 -7.35 11.94 4.29
C SER A 89 -7.19 10.54 4.88
N LEU A 90 -5.96 10.09 5.15
CA LEU A 90 -5.69 8.77 5.71
C LEU A 90 -5.12 8.92 7.13
N LYS A 91 -5.99 8.76 8.12
CA LYS A 91 -5.75 8.94 9.58
C LYS A 91 -4.55 8.16 10.16
N TYR A 92 -3.95 7.24 9.41
CA TYR A 92 -2.95 6.26 9.88
C TYR A 92 -1.61 6.37 9.14
N LEU A 93 -1.38 7.41 8.33
CA LEU A 93 -0.12 7.61 7.59
C LEU A 93 0.57 8.91 8.01
N PHE A 94 1.90 8.95 7.88
CA PHE A 94 2.72 10.14 8.03
C PHE A 94 3.78 10.24 6.91
N CYS A 95 4.36 11.43 6.72
CA CYS A 95 5.51 11.62 5.83
C CYS A 95 6.80 11.26 6.52
N ASP A 96 7.58 10.34 5.98
CA ASP A 96 8.97 10.10 6.38
C ASP A 96 9.90 10.97 5.53
N TYR A 97 10.62 11.87 6.19
CA TYR A 97 11.65 12.72 5.58
C TYR A 97 13.06 12.32 6.02
N SER A 98 13.20 11.34 6.90
CA SER A 98 14.45 10.99 7.58
C SER A 98 15.28 9.95 6.82
N HIS A 99 14.68 9.28 5.83
CA HIS A 99 15.31 8.17 5.11
C HIS A 99 15.46 8.41 3.60
N GLY A 100 15.72 9.66 3.21
CA GLY A 100 15.99 10.06 1.82
C GLY A 100 14.81 10.75 1.15
N ALA A 101 14.44 10.32 -0.06
CA ALA A 101 13.33 10.92 -0.80
C ALA A 101 12.02 10.79 0.02
N PRO A 102 11.21 11.87 0.15
CA PRO A 102 10.00 11.86 0.96
C PRO A 102 9.06 10.72 0.58
N ARG A 103 8.66 9.91 1.55
CA ARG A 103 7.76 8.75 1.34
C ARG A 103 6.68 8.68 2.42
N CYS A 104 5.57 8.04 2.09
CA CYS A 104 4.52 7.78 3.08
C CYS A 104 4.84 6.50 3.88
N ALA A 105 4.71 6.58 5.19
CA ALA A 105 4.85 5.46 6.12
C ALA A 105 3.62 5.34 7.03
N SER A 106 3.36 4.14 7.54
CA SER A 106 2.30 3.89 8.51
C SER A 106 2.68 4.40 9.90
N MET A 107 1.77 5.11 10.57
CA MET A 107 1.97 5.55 11.94
C MET A 107 2.11 4.35 12.88
N ALA A 108 2.99 4.47 13.88
CA ALA A 108 3.16 3.49 14.93
C ALA A 108 2.02 3.58 15.97
N ARG A 109 1.53 2.42 16.41
CA ARG A 109 0.61 2.31 17.55
C ARG A 109 1.30 2.69 18.86
N ILE A 110 0.53 2.94 19.91
CA ILE A 110 1.07 3.12 21.27
C ILE A 110 1.91 1.90 21.68
N GLY A 111 3.10 2.15 22.22
CA GLY A 111 4.14 1.16 22.53
C GLY A 111 5.03 0.78 21.34
N GLY A 112 4.68 1.21 20.11
CA GLY A 112 5.49 1.00 18.91
C GLY A 112 6.77 1.84 18.92
N ASP A 113 7.74 1.40 18.11
CA ASP A 113 9.00 2.10 17.89
C ASP A 113 8.77 3.34 17.02
N CYS A 114 9.33 4.46 17.44
CA CYS A 114 9.32 5.73 16.72
C CYS A 114 10.72 6.34 16.60
N SER A 115 11.77 5.55 16.84
CA SER A 115 13.16 5.95 16.60
C SER A 115 13.47 6.05 15.11
N GLY A 116 14.51 6.84 14.76
CA GLY A 116 14.96 7.01 13.37
C GLY A 116 14.25 8.09 12.57
N PHE A 117 13.23 8.76 13.12
CA PHE A 117 12.57 9.91 12.51
C PHE A 117 13.01 11.20 13.20
N VAL A 118 13.81 12.01 12.51
CA VAL A 118 14.60 13.13 13.06
C VAL A 118 14.13 14.51 12.59
N HIS A 119 13.23 14.59 11.61
CA HIS A 119 12.73 15.85 11.05
C HIS A 119 11.40 16.30 11.67
N GLY A 120 11.05 15.78 12.85
CA GLY A 120 9.84 16.17 13.58
C GLY A 120 8.57 15.50 13.05
N GLU A 121 8.69 14.34 12.42
CA GLU A 121 7.56 13.59 11.87
C GLU A 121 6.56 13.13 12.95
N SER A 122 5.26 13.17 12.64
CA SER A 122 4.19 12.67 13.51
C SER A 122 4.03 11.15 13.42
N VAL A 123 5.04 10.41 13.88
CA VAL A 123 5.11 8.94 13.78
C VAL A 123 4.01 8.23 14.56
N CYS A 124 3.58 8.77 15.70
CA CYS A 124 2.72 8.07 16.66
C CYS A 124 1.23 8.37 16.46
N PHE A 125 0.42 7.34 16.27
CA PHE A 125 -1.03 7.49 16.18
C PHE A 125 -1.63 7.82 17.57
N ASN A 126 -2.32 8.96 17.69
CA ASN A 126 -2.88 9.48 18.95
C ASN A 126 -1.86 9.57 20.11
N GLY A 127 -0.60 9.85 19.79
CA GLY A 127 0.48 9.85 20.75
C GLY A 127 1.64 10.74 20.36
N ARG A 128 2.70 10.68 21.16
CA ARG A 128 3.98 11.33 20.89
C ARG A 128 5.12 10.35 21.04
N CYS A 129 6.20 10.58 20.31
CA CYS A 129 7.42 9.80 20.48
C CYS A 129 8.16 10.26 21.74
N VAL A 130 8.40 9.35 22.68
CA VAL A 130 9.17 9.60 23.91
C VAL A 130 10.14 8.44 24.09
N ASN A 131 11.43 8.76 24.16
CA ASN A 131 12.51 7.76 24.31
C ASN A 131 12.42 6.62 23.28
N GLY A 132 12.12 6.95 22.01
CA GLY A 132 12.00 5.97 20.94
C GLY A 132 10.71 5.13 20.96
N ARG A 133 9.76 5.39 21.86
CA ARG A 133 8.45 4.73 21.85
C ARG A 133 7.27 5.68 21.82
N CYS A 134 6.22 5.25 21.13
CA CYS A 134 4.95 5.97 21.10
C CYS A 134 4.22 5.85 22.44
N VAL A 135 3.95 6.98 23.08
CA VAL A 135 3.14 7.06 24.30
C VAL A 135 1.85 7.83 24.02
N ALA A 136 0.75 7.43 24.68
CA ALA A 136 -0.54 8.07 24.50
C ALA A 136 -0.45 9.55 24.90
N ALA A 137 -0.97 10.45 24.05
CA ALA A 137 -1.15 11.84 24.44
C ALA A 137 -2.26 11.87 25.52
N LYS A 138 -2.02 12.51 26.66
CA LYS A 138 -3.09 12.72 27.65
C LYS A 138 -4.23 13.46 26.94
N SER A 139 -5.42 12.86 26.93
CA SER A 139 -6.63 13.55 26.49
C SER A 139 -6.85 14.75 27.41
N VAL A 140 -6.63 15.96 26.92
CA VAL A 140 -7.20 17.15 27.57
C VAL A 140 -8.70 17.04 27.32
N ARG A 141 -9.43 16.58 28.33
CA ARG A 141 -10.89 16.73 28.37
C ARG A 141 -11.13 18.22 28.58
N TYR A 142 -11.73 18.87 27.58
CA TYR A 142 -12.42 20.13 27.80
C TYR A 142 -13.74 19.84 28.52
#